data_AF-A0A1W9LMM1-F1
#
_entry.id   AF-A0A1W9LMM1-F1
#
_cell.length_a   1.000
_cell.length_b   1.000
_cell.length_c   1.000
_cell.angle_alpha   90.00
_cell.angle_beta   90.00
_cell.angle_gamma   90.00
#
_symmetry.space_group_name_H-M   'P 1'
#
loop_
_entity.id
_entity.type
_entity.pdbx_description
1 polymer ?
#
loop_
_entity_poly.entity_id
_entity_poly.type
_entity_poly.pdbx_seq_one_letter_code
_entity_poly.pdbx_strand_id
1 'polypeptide(L)'
;QALKSDFLNFVKNELMPQKISTKLENWHDLDWDGFKTELAKGKVKLDNLSLKERKEWQDYFIAQQAKALDIKAIIDKTDSEIDRMVYELYGLTEEEIRIVEGGK
;
A
#
# COMPACT_ATOMS: atom_id res chain seq x y z
N GLN A 1 3.59 4.11 -7.80
CA GLN A 1 3.64 5.37 -7.01
C GLN A 1 2.43 6.28 -7.23
N ALA A 2 1.98 6.52 -8.48
CA ALA A 2 0.84 7.39 -8.79
C ALA A 2 -0.44 7.07 -7.98
N LEU A 3 -0.91 5.82 -7.99
CA LEU A 3 -2.13 5.44 -7.26
C LEU A 3 -2.05 5.74 -5.74
N LYS A 4 -0.90 5.45 -5.12
CA LYS A 4 -0.66 5.71 -3.69
C LYS A 4 -0.75 7.20 -3.39
N SER A 5 -0.11 8.04 -4.21
CA SER A 5 -0.15 9.49 -4.07
C SER A 5 -1.53 10.07 -4.40
N ASP A 6 -2.21 9.54 -5.41
CA ASP A 6 -3.51 10.04 -5.88
C ASP A 6 -4.59 9.80 -4.83
N PHE A 7 -4.65 8.59 -4.27
CA PHE A 7 -5.56 8.28 -3.16
C PHE A 7 -5.28 9.16 -1.95
N LEU A 8 -4.01 9.29 -1.57
CA LEU A 8 -3.63 10.11 -0.42
C LEU A 8 -3.95 11.59 -0.63
N ASN A 9 -3.76 12.11 -1.85
CA ASN A 9 -4.11 13.48 -2.21
C ASN A 9 -5.63 13.70 -2.20
N PHE A 10 -6.40 12.74 -2.71
CA PHE A 10 -7.85 12.75 -2.61
C PHE A 10 -8.29 12.81 -1.13
N VAL A 11 -7.77 11.92 -0.28
CA VAL A 11 -8.04 11.92 1.16
C VAL A 11 -7.65 13.24 1.82
N LYS A 12 -6.51 13.83 1.44
CA LYS A 12 -6.09 15.15 1.95
C LYS A 12 -7.08 16.26 1.59
N ASN A 13 -7.59 16.25 0.36
CA ASN A 13 -8.50 17.29 -0.13
C ASN A 13 -9.91 17.14 0.44
N GLU A 14 -10.44 15.92 0.47
CA GLU A 14 -11.82 15.66 0.92
C GLU A 14 -11.97 15.65 2.44
N LEU A 15 -10.98 15.12 3.17
CA LEU A 15 -11.06 14.92 4.62
C LEU A 15 -10.22 15.90 5.43
N MET A 16 -9.29 16.62 4.78
CA MET A 16 -8.46 17.68 5.38
C MET A 16 -7.85 17.33 6.76
N PRO A 17 -7.18 16.16 6.91
CA PRO A 17 -6.55 15.80 8.17
C PRO A 17 -5.44 16.79 8.53
N GLN A 18 -5.37 17.16 9.82
CA GLN A 18 -4.35 18.09 10.32
C GLN A 18 -2.92 17.53 10.22
N LYS A 19 -2.80 16.20 10.20
CA LYS A 19 -1.52 15.50 10.10
C LYS A 19 -1.68 14.22 9.31
N ILE A 20 -0.67 13.91 8.50
CA ILE A 20 -0.50 12.61 7.85
C ILE A 20 0.59 11.84 8.60
N SER A 21 0.29 10.62 9.02
CA SER A 21 1.29 9.71 9.59
C SER A 21 1.96 8.90 8.50
N THR A 22 3.17 8.39 8.75
CA THR A 22 3.86 7.46 7.84
C THR A 22 3.04 6.19 7.58
N LYS A 23 2.24 5.74 8.55
CA LYS A 23 1.29 4.63 8.36
C LYS A 23 0.19 4.99 7.37
N LEU A 24 -0.36 6.20 7.46
CA LEU A 24 -1.36 6.68 6.50
C LEU A 24 -0.77 6.94 5.11
N GLU A 25 0.50 7.29 5.01
CA GLU A 25 1.20 7.30 3.71
C GLU A 25 1.23 5.90 3.11
N ASN A 26 1.43 4.87 3.93
CA ASN A 26 1.36 3.45 3.56
C ASN A 26 -0.05 2.85 3.74
N TRP A 27 -1.09 3.62 3.39
CA TRP A 27 -2.50 3.25 3.61
C TRP A 27 -2.91 1.88 3.03
N HIS A 28 -2.24 1.41 1.97
CA HIS A 28 -2.54 0.11 1.34
C HIS A 28 -2.16 -1.08 2.22
N ASP A 29 -1.32 -0.88 3.22
CA ASP A 29 -0.96 -1.89 4.23
C ASP A 29 -1.92 -1.89 5.44
N LEU A 30 -2.88 -0.96 5.49
CA LEU A 30 -3.83 -0.83 6.60
C LEU A 30 -5.14 -1.54 6.27
N ASP A 31 -5.78 -2.15 7.26
CA ASP A 31 -7.20 -2.48 7.13
C ASP A 31 -8.07 -1.22 7.34
N TRP A 32 -9.39 -1.36 7.15
CA TRP A 32 -10.33 -0.26 7.32
C TRP A 32 -10.26 0.36 8.73
N ASP A 33 -10.03 -0.45 9.76
CA ASP A 33 -9.95 0.04 11.13
C ASP A 33 -8.66 0.83 11.41
N GLY A 34 -7.54 0.34 10.88
CA GLY A 34 -6.26 1.03 10.87
C GLY A 34 -6.35 2.36 10.13
N PHE A 35 -7.01 2.41 8.97
CA PHE A 35 -7.23 3.65 8.22
C PHE A 35 -8.03 4.68 9.03
N LYS A 36 -9.17 4.29 9.62
CA LYS A 36 -9.95 5.16 10.51
C LYS A 36 -9.11 5.67 11.70
N THR A 37 -8.33 4.77 12.30
CA THR A 37 -7.48 5.10 13.45
C THR A 37 -6.41 6.12 13.09
N GLU A 38 -5.75 5.96 11.94
CA GLU A 38 -4.75 6.93 11.46
C GLU A 38 -5.39 8.28 11.09
N LEU A 39 -6.58 8.29 10.47
CA LEU A 39 -7.34 9.51 10.22
C LEU A 39 -7.74 10.23 11.53
N ALA A 40 -8.13 9.48 12.56
CA ALA A 40 -8.51 10.04 13.85
C ALA A 40 -7.33 10.74 14.54
N LYS A 41 -6.09 10.28 14.34
CA LYS A 41 -4.87 10.98 14.79
C LYS A 41 -4.70 12.33 14.10
N GLY A 42 -5.15 12.45 12.85
CA GLY A 42 -5.26 13.70 12.09
C GLY A 42 -6.51 14.54 12.41
N LYS A 43 -7.24 14.22 13.49
CA LYS A 43 -8.51 14.86 13.91
C LYS A 43 -9.69 14.63 12.96
N VAL A 44 -9.62 13.66 12.06
CA VAL A 44 -10.74 13.26 11.19
C VAL A 44 -11.41 12.02 11.77
N LYS A 45 -12.66 12.15 12.22
CA LYS A 45 -13.45 11.02 12.73
C LYS A 45 -14.55 10.66 11.72
N LEU A 46 -14.37 9.53 11.03
CA LEU A 46 -15.37 9.03 10.09
C LEU A 46 -16.68 8.61 10.78
N ASP A 47 -16.65 8.37 12.09
CA ASP A 47 -17.85 8.04 12.87
C ASP A 47 -18.88 9.16 12.90
N ASN A 48 -18.47 10.41 12.62
CA ASN A 48 -19.38 11.54 12.50
C ASN A 48 -20.20 11.53 11.20
N LEU A 49 -19.82 10.71 10.21
CA LEU A 49 -20.56 10.54 8.96
C LEU A 49 -21.75 9.59 9.17
N SER A 50 -22.77 9.68 8.32
CA SER A 50 -23.87 8.72 8.30
C SER A 50 -23.38 7.30 7.97
N LEU A 51 -24.17 6.28 8.33
CA LEU A 51 -23.83 4.89 8.01
C LEU A 51 -23.63 4.67 6.49
N LYS A 52 -24.42 5.36 5.66
CA LYS A 52 -24.32 5.27 4.21
C LYS A 52 -23.00 5.84 3.71
N GLU A 53 -22.65 7.05 4.14
CA GLU A 53 -21.38 7.69 3.77
C GLU A 53 -20.17 6.87 4.25
N ARG A 54 -20.22 6.33 5.48
CA ARG A 54 -19.16 5.45 5.98
C ARG A 54 -18.98 4.21 5.11
N LYS A 55 -20.09 3.61 4.67
CA LYS A 55 -20.04 2.46 3.77
C LYS A 55 -19.44 2.82 2.42
N GLU A 56 -19.82 3.96 1.83
CA GLU A 56 -19.26 4.45 0.58
C GLU A 56 -17.73 4.67 0.68
N TRP A 57 -17.28 5.28 1.78
CA TRP A 57 -15.85 5.45 2.04
C TRP A 57 -15.11 4.12 2.26
N GLN A 58 -15.72 3.18 2.96
CA GLN A 58 -15.15 1.86 3.19
C GLN A 58 -15.01 1.09 1.87
N ASP A 59 -16.07 1.05 1.07
CA ASP A 59 -16.08 0.38 -0.23
C ASP A 59 -15.04 1.02 -1.17
N TYR A 60 -14.95 2.36 -1.17
CA TYR A 60 -13.93 3.07 -1.94
C TYR A 60 -12.50 2.75 -1.47
N PHE A 61 -12.24 2.76 -0.16
CA PHE A 61 -10.94 2.41 0.40
C PHE A 61 -10.51 0.99 0.00
N ILE A 62 -11.40 0.00 0.17
CA ILE A 62 -11.12 -1.40 -0.17
C ILE A 62 -10.81 -1.55 -1.67
N ALA A 63 -11.59 -0.89 -2.53
CA ALA A 63 -11.38 -0.94 -3.98
C ALA A 63 -10.02 -0.34 -4.38
N GLN A 64 -9.59 0.76 -3.75
CA GLN A 64 -8.29 1.38 -4.02
C GLN A 64 -7.15 0.54 -3.45
N GLN A 65 -7.35 -0.07 -2.28
CA GLN A 65 -6.36 -0.95 -1.65
C GLN A 65 -6.10 -2.17 -2.52
N ALA A 66 -7.16 -2.83 -3.00
CA ALA A 66 -7.02 -3.98 -3.89
C ALA A 66 -6.16 -3.64 -5.11
N LYS A 67 -6.42 -2.52 -5.78
CA LYS A 67 -5.62 -2.05 -6.92
C LYS A 67 -4.16 -1.80 -6.54
N ALA A 68 -3.91 -1.21 -5.37
CA ALA A 68 -2.55 -0.96 -4.91
C ALA A 68 -1.78 -2.26 -4.62
N LEU A 69 -2.45 -3.24 -4.00
CA LEU A 69 -1.89 -4.56 -3.72
C LEU A 69 -1.64 -5.37 -5.00
N ASP A 70 -2.53 -5.31 -5.98
CA ASP A 70 -2.36 -5.97 -7.28
C ASP A 70 -1.13 -5.41 -8.03
N ILE A 71 -1.00 -4.09 -8.06
CA ILE A 71 0.18 -3.43 -8.67
C ILE A 71 1.45 -3.84 -7.94
N LYS A 72 1.43 -3.87 -6.60
CA LYS A 72 2.57 -4.31 -5.79
C LYS A 72 2.95 -5.76 -6.12
N ALA A 73 1.97 -6.66 -6.19
CA ALA A 73 2.23 -8.07 -6.53
C ALA A 73 2.83 -8.21 -7.94
N ILE A 74 2.42 -7.39 -8.90
CA ILE A 74 3.02 -7.36 -10.25
C ILE A 74 4.46 -6.87 -10.18
N ILE A 75 4.75 -5.81 -9.42
CA ILE A 75 6.11 -5.29 -9.23
C ILE A 75 6.99 -6.36 -8.60
N ASP A 76 6.58 -6.92 -7.45
CA ASP A 76 7.34 -7.93 -6.73
C ASP A 76 7.62 -9.16 -7.61
N LYS A 77 6.64 -9.58 -8.42
CA LYS A 77 6.82 -10.65 -9.41
C LYS A 77 7.84 -10.27 -10.48
N THR A 78 7.71 -9.07 -11.05
CA THR A 78 8.60 -8.59 -12.12
C THR A 78 10.04 -8.47 -11.61
N ASP A 79 10.24 -7.94 -10.41
CA ASP A 79 11.56 -7.85 -9.78
C ASP A 79 12.16 -9.25 -9.59
N SER A 80 11.39 -10.23 -9.13
CA SER A 80 11.87 -11.61 -9.01
C SER A 80 12.21 -12.27 -10.36
N GLU A 81 11.51 -11.90 -11.44
CA GLU A 81 11.82 -12.36 -12.79
C GLU A 81 13.13 -11.72 -13.30
N ILE A 82 13.34 -10.43 -13.00
CA ILE A 82 14.59 -9.73 -13.32
C ILE A 82 15.77 -10.36 -12.58
N ASP A 83 15.64 -10.64 -11.28
CA ASP A 83 16.68 -11.28 -10.49
C ASP A 83 17.09 -12.63 -11.09
N ARG A 84 16.11 -13.46 -11.49
CA ARG A 84 16.37 -14.73 -12.18
C ARG A 84 17.13 -14.55 -13.49
N MET A 85 16.72 -13.59 -14.32
CA MET A 85 17.42 -13.31 -15.58
C MET A 85 18.87 -12.84 -15.33
N VAL A 86 19.11 -12.07 -14.27
CA VAL A 86 20.46 -11.66 -13.86
C VAL A 86 21.27 -12.87 -13.40
N TYR A 87 20.70 -13.75 -12.58
CA TYR A 87 21.38 -14.98 -12.14
C TYR A 87 21.73 -15.90 -13.30
N GLU A 88 20.82 -16.08 -14.25
CA GLU A 88 21.05 -16.86 -15.47
C GLU A 88 22.15 -16.23 -16.34
N LEU A 89 22.15 -14.91 -16.51
CA LEU A 89 23.16 -14.18 -17.29
C LEU A 89 24.58 -14.38 -16.73
N TYR A 90 24.72 -14.40 -15.41
CA TYR A 90 26.00 -14.60 -14.73
C TYR A 90 26.29 -16.08 -14.41
N GLY A 91 25.36 -16.99 -14.74
CA GLY A 91 25.51 -18.42 -14.50
C GLY A 91 25.61 -18.80 -13.03
N LEU A 92 24.94 -18.06 -12.14
CA LEU A 92 24.97 -18.35 -10.70
C LEU A 92 24.31 -19.69 -10.41
N THR A 93 24.94 -20.45 -9.52
CA THR A 93 24.39 -21.67 -8.94
C THR A 93 23.37 -21.34 -7.86
N GLU A 94 22.50 -22.30 -7.51
CA GLU A 94 21.51 -22.12 -6.43
C GLU A 94 22.13 -21.71 -5.09
N GLU A 95 23.37 -22.16 -4.83
CA GLU A 95 24.09 -21.80 -3.62
C GLU A 95 24.55 -20.34 -3.64
N GLU A 96 25.04 -19.85 -4.79
CA GLU A 96 25.41 -18.45 -4.96
C GLU A 96 24.18 -17.54 -4.91
N ILE A 97 23.05 -17.96 -5.50
CA ILE A 97 21.77 -17.24 -5.39
C ILE A 97 21.33 -17.15 -3.93
N ARG A 98 21.36 -18.27 -3.18
CA ARG A 98 21.02 -18.30 -1.76
C ARG A 98 21.86 -17.30 -0.96
N ILE A 99 23.16 -17.22 -1.22
CA ILE A 99 24.07 -16.27 -0.58
C ILE A 99 23.68 -14.82 -0.94
N VAL A 100 23.37 -14.54 -2.21
CA VAL A 100 22.97 -13.20 -2.68
C VAL A 100 21.64 -12.74 -2.07
N GLU A 101 20.67 -13.64 -1.91
CA GLU A 101 19.38 -13.35 -1.28
C GLU A 101 19.45 -13.28 0.27
N GLY A 102 20.64 -13.43 0.86
CA GLY A 102 20.84 -13.36 2.31
C GLY A 102 20.39 -14.62 3.06
N GLY A 103 20.20 -15.73 2.34
CA GLY A 103 20.06 -17.06 2.93
C GLY A 103 21.36 -17.47 3.59
N LYS A 104 21.29 -17.83 4.88
CA LYS A 104 22.39 -18.52 5.57
C LYS A 104 22.45 -19.99 5.17
#